data_AF-A0A8K1LSM4-F1
#
_entry.id   AF-A0A8K1LSM4-F1
#
_cell.length_a   1.000
_cell.length_b   1.000
_cell.length_c   1.000
_cell.angle_alpha   90.00
_cell.angle_beta   90.00
_cell.angle_gamma   90.00
#
_symmetry.space_group_name_H-M   'P 1'
#
loop_
_entity.id
_entity.type
_entity.pdbx_description
1 polymer ?
#
loop_
_entity_poly.entity_id
_entity_poly.type
_entity_poly.pdbx_seq_one_letter_code
_entity_poly.pdbx_strand_id
1 'polypeptide(L)'
;MPVVPAVPAVPAVLALVAAALLALLGAGRAAGPGAWVPLKRWALGCLLLCLGACRQRAAAESNRTFVIARLARRPAGLCEMWLFLRLDGIGEFEHPQHPNMMVRDESKEIWSGGGLTMEYLKPQRCWKINFDGLLRKGSYRQQWSEEEGELVPVKFSLQWENSTDVFNFNVDSNPSTFARALAQEPWTIQLFQRVKKQRKQHFRHEQWGQSVGEIEIGNYGKTELSLKGIRSHSYGVRNWAEISRYVMILAHFEDGTAAHLTVINMPATTTHLTVGYVFFPDGRKAGIEWSNASLAELAEDGVIQDQYGVSFTAA
;
A
#
# COMPACT_ATOMS: atom_id res chain seq x y z
N MET A 1 30.78 13.88 -31.90
CA MET A 1 30.32 13.90 -30.49
C MET A 1 29.18 12.89 -30.38
N PRO A 2 29.28 11.83 -29.57
CA PRO A 2 28.20 10.87 -29.44
C PRO A 2 27.09 11.49 -28.59
N VAL A 3 25.88 11.49 -29.15
CA VAL A 3 24.64 11.90 -28.47
C VAL A 3 24.29 10.79 -27.48
N VAL A 4 24.36 11.09 -26.20
CA VAL A 4 23.86 10.21 -25.13
C VAL A 4 22.32 10.24 -25.18
N PRO A 5 21.63 9.10 -25.30
CA PRO A 5 20.17 9.11 -25.23
C PRO A 5 19.74 9.43 -23.80
N ALA A 6 18.85 10.42 -23.66
CA ALA A 6 18.21 10.74 -22.40
C ALA A 6 17.36 9.54 -21.93
N VAL A 7 17.69 9.00 -20.76
CA VAL A 7 16.89 7.99 -20.07
C VAL A 7 15.62 8.70 -19.56
N PRO A 8 14.39 8.25 -19.91
CA PRO A 8 13.19 8.85 -19.36
C PRO A 8 13.15 8.61 -17.84
N ALA A 9 13.02 9.68 -17.07
CA ALA A 9 12.85 9.62 -15.62
C ALA A 9 11.49 8.98 -15.31
N VAL A 10 11.50 7.78 -14.72
CA VAL A 10 10.30 7.11 -14.20
C VAL A 10 9.74 7.97 -13.06
N PRO A 11 8.48 8.45 -13.11
CA PRO A 11 7.90 9.23 -12.01
C PRO A 11 7.86 8.39 -10.73
N ALA A 12 8.45 8.84 -9.62
CA ALA A 12 8.64 7.94 -8.46
C ALA A 12 7.35 7.51 -7.74
N VAL A 13 6.19 8.11 -8.06
CA VAL A 13 4.89 7.56 -7.65
C VAL A 13 4.62 6.20 -8.32
N LEU A 14 5.04 6.04 -9.59
CA LEU A 14 5.03 4.74 -10.27
C LEU A 14 6.04 3.77 -9.65
N ALA A 15 7.24 4.25 -9.28
CA ALA A 15 8.24 3.40 -8.64
C ALA A 15 7.76 2.87 -7.28
N LEU A 16 6.91 3.62 -6.55
CA LEU A 16 6.35 3.22 -5.26
C LEU A 16 5.14 2.31 -5.34
N VAL A 17 4.25 2.56 -6.30
CA VAL A 17 3.17 1.61 -6.60
C VAL A 17 3.76 0.31 -7.12
N ALA A 18 4.80 0.37 -7.97
CA ALA A 18 5.56 -0.81 -8.43
C ALA A 18 6.36 -1.49 -7.32
N ALA A 19 7.03 -0.76 -6.42
CA ALA A 19 7.78 -1.34 -5.30
C ALA A 19 6.84 -1.99 -4.28
N ALA A 20 5.70 -1.36 -3.96
CA ALA A 20 4.65 -1.96 -3.14
C ALA A 20 3.98 -3.18 -3.83
N LEU A 21 3.84 -3.15 -5.15
CA LEU A 21 3.31 -4.27 -5.96
C LEU A 21 4.28 -5.45 -6.05
N LEU A 22 5.58 -5.20 -6.27
CA LEU A 22 6.62 -6.23 -6.38
C LEU A 22 6.97 -6.86 -5.02
N ALA A 23 6.96 -6.05 -3.96
CA ALA A 23 7.08 -6.53 -2.59
C ALA A 23 5.93 -7.44 -2.16
N LEU A 24 4.74 -7.22 -2.72
CA LEU A 24 3.57 -8.07 -2.50
C LEU A 24 3.56 -9.34 -3.35
N LEU A 25 4.32 -9.36 -4.46
CA LEU A 25 4.42 -10.53 -5.34
C LEU A 25 5.50 -11.52 -4.90
N GLY A 26 6.50 -11.14 -4.09
CA GLY A 26 7.55 -12.08 -3.65
C GLY A 26 8.22 -12.84 -4.81
N ALA A 27 8.18 -12.30 -6.03
CA ALA A 27 8.71 -12.93 -7.22
C ALA A 27 10.18 -12.54 -7.35
N GLY A 28 11.02 -13.15 -6.53
CA GLY A 28 12.45 -13.19 -6.81
C GLY A 28 12.66 -14.03 -8.07
N ARG A 29 12.94 -13.40 -9.22
CA ARG A 29 13.74 -14.05 -10.25
C ARG A 29 15.19 -13.99 -9.78
N ALA A 30 15.68 -15.10 -9.23
CA ALA A 30 17.10 -15.40 -9.17
C ALA A 30 17.29 -16.88 -9.50
N ALA A 31 18.07 -17.13 -10.55
CA ALA A 31 18.38 -18.45 -11.08
C ALA A 31 19.31 -19.23 -10.15
N GLY A 32 19.09 -20.54 -10.04
CA GLY A 32 19.97 -21.50 -9.36
C GLY A 32 19.20 -22.73 -8.87
N PRO A 33 19.58 -23.97 -9.24
CA PRO A 33 18.80 -25.17 -8.93
C PRO A 33 19.11 -25.63 -7.50
N GLY A 34 18.19 -25.39 -6.57
CA GLY A 34 18.29 -25.98 -5.23
C GLY A 34 17.36 -25.30 -4.23
N ALA A 35 16.34 -26.04 -3.78
CA ALA A 35 15.40 -25.69 -2.72
C ALA A 35 14.41 -24.55 -3.02
N TRP A 36 13.38 -24.87 -3.80
CA TRP A 36 12.09 -24.17 -3.73
C TRP A 36 11.43 -24.45 -2.38
N VAL A 37 11.60 -23.57 -1.41
CA VAL A 37 10.71 -23.53 -0.24
C VAL A 37 9.74 -22.38 -0.44
N PRO A 38 8.47 -22.62 -0.82
CA PRO A 38 7.48 -21.56 -0.83
C PRO A 38 7.29 -21.11 0.62
N LEU A 39 7.84 -19.94 0.99
CA LEU A 39 7.54 -19.32 2.27
C LEU A 39 6.04 -19.00 2.29
N LYS A 40 5.26 -19.86 2.95
CA LYS A 40 3.87 -19.56 3.32
C LYS A 40 3.90 -18.33 4.24
N ARG A 41 3.71 -17.13 3.68
CA ARG A 41 3.75 -15.86 4.41
C ARG A 41 2.41 -15.59 5.11
N TRP A 42 2.20 -16.17 6.29
CA TRP A 42 1.05 -15.86 7.16
C TRP A 42 1.20 -14.45 7.76
N ALA A 43 0.20 -13.59 7.63
CA ALA A 43 0.15 -12.30 8.32
C ALA A 43 -0.87 -12.41 9.45
N LEU A 44 -0.52 -12.01 10.68
CA LEU A 44 -1.48 -11.98 11.79
C LEU A 44 -2.23 -10.64 11.87
N GLY A 45 -1.61 -9.58 11.36
CA GLY A 45 -2.19 -8.25 11.18
C GLY A 45 -1.20 -7.33 10.46
N CYS A 46 -1.71 -6.34 9.74
CA CYS A 46 -0.97 -5.42 8.89
C CYS A 46 -1.62 -4.04 8.94
N LEU A 47 -0.87 -3.04 9.39
CA LEU A 47 -1.23 -1.63 9.31
C LEU A 47 -0.41 -0.99 8.18
N LEU A 48 -1.08 -0.51 7.15
CA LEU A 48 -0.49 0.28 6.06
C LEU A 48 -1.04 1.70 6.15
N LEU A 49 -0.15 2.67 6.19
CA LEU A 49 -0.45 4.09 6.15
C LEU A 49 0.17 4.67 4.88
N CYS A 50 -0.66 5.21 4.00
CA CYS A 50 -0.22 5.98 2.84
C CYS A 50 -0.63 7.43 3.08
N LEU A 51 0.34 8.27 3.42
CA LEU A 51 0.17 9.69 3.71
C LEU A 51 0.76 10.49 2.55
N GLY A 52 -0.03 11.35 1.91
CA GLY A 52 0.41 12.19 0.80
C GLY A 52 -0.32 13.53 0.74
N ALA A 53 0.30 14.54 0.14
CA ALA A 53 -0.40 15.79 -0.14
C ALA A 53 -1.35 15.60 -1.35
N CYS A 54 -2.66 15.55 -1.11
CA CYS A 54 -3.65 15.52 -2.19
C CYS A 54 -4.30 16.90 -2.39
N ARG A 55 -3.74 17.67 -3.32
CA ARG A 55 -4.46 18.70 -4.12
C ARG A 55 -4.44 18.25 -5.57
N GLN A 56 -5.42 17.52 -6.04
CA GLN A 56 -5.41 17.12 -7.45
C GLN A 56 -6.13 18.18 -8.29
N ARG A 57 -5.35 19.08 -8.90
CA ARG A 57 -5.53 19.28 -10.35
C ARG A 57 -5.00 18.01 -11.01
N ALA A 58 -5.79 17.44 -11.90
CA ALA A 58 -5.43 16.24 -12.64
C ALA A 58 -4.10 16.43 -13.40
N ALA A 59 -3.00 15.99 -12.79
CA ALA A 59 -1.70 15.74 -13.40
C ALA A 59 -0.85 14.99 -12.37
N ALA A 60 -0.17 13.93 -12.81
CA ALA A 60 0.85 13.24 -12.04
C ALA A 60 2.04 14.19 -11.79
N GLU A 61 2.00 14.95 -10.70
CA GLU A 61 3.17 15.74 -10.27
C GLU A 61 4.08 14.86 -9.41
N SER A 62 5.22 14.50 -10.00
CA SER A 62 6.33 13.76 -9.41
C SER A 62 7.08 14.52 -8.28
N ASN A 63 6.58 15.66 -7.80
CA ASN A 63 7.25 16.55 -6.83
C ASN A 63 6.51 16.70 -5.49
N ARG A 64 5.77 15.69 -5.04
CA ARG A 64 4.98 15.80 -3.79
C ARG A 64 5.53 14.97 -2.65
N THR A 65 5.54 15.56 -1.47
CA THR A 65 5.87 14.91 -0.20
C THR A 65 4.88 13.79 0.11
N PHE A 66 5.40 12.62 0.49
CA PHE A 66 4.61 11.51 1.00
C PHE A 66 5.41 10.67 2.00
N VAL A 67 4.68 9.93 2.83
CA VAL A 67 5.18 8.89 3.71
C VAL A 67 4.32 7.65 3.53
N ILE A 68 4.95 6.54 3.17
CA ILE A 68 4.30 5.22 3.10
C ILE A 68 4.98 4.35 4.14
N ALA A 69 4.21 3.92 5.13
CA ALA A 69 4.70 3.13 6.24
C ALA A 69 3.83 1.88 6.43
N ARG A 70 4.45 0.74 6.66
CA ARG A 70 3.77 -0.52 6.91
C ARG A 70 4.42 -1.26 8.07
N LEU A 71 3.60 -1.82 8.95
CA LEU A 71 4.02 -2.86 9.90
C LEU A 71 3.06 -4.03 9.80
N ALA A 72 3.62 -5.25 9.63
CA ALA A 72 2.85 -6.47 9.62
C ALA A 72 3.50 -7.55 10.48
N ARG A 73 2.80 -7.99 11.53
CA ARG A 73 3.28 -9.05 12.42
C ARG A 73 3.27 -10.39 11.69
N ARG A 74 4.41 -11.07 11.74
CA ARG A 74 4.67 -12.39 11.17
C ARG A 74 4.96 -13.38 12.29
N PRO A 75 4.80 -14.70 12.06
CA PRO A 75 5.17 -15.71 13.03
C PRO A 75 6.65 -15.60 13.46
N ALA A 76 6.98 -16.23 14.59
CA ALA A 76 8.35 -16.29 15.14
C ALA A 76 8.96 -14.93 15.55
N GLY A 77 8.13 -13.97 15.98
CA GLY A 77 8.60 -12.67 16.48
C GLY A 77 9.22 -11.80 15.38
N LEU A 78 8.81 -12.01 14.13
CA LEU A 78 9.22 -11.20 13.00
C LEU A 78 8.14 -10.18 12.65
N CYS A 79 8.56 -9.07 12.09
CA CYS A 79 7.69 -8.05 11.52
C CYS A 79 8.15 -7.79 10.08
N GLU A 80 7.21 -7.68 9.16
CA GLU A 80 7.47 -7.10 7.85
C GLU A 80 7.21 -5.60 7.92
N MET A 81 8.24 -4.82 7.65
CA MET A 81 8.22 -3.38 7.78
C MET A 81 8.64 -2.71 6.48
N TRP A 82 7.83 -1.75 6.05
CA TRP A 82 8.13 -0.90 4.91
C TRP A 82 8.14 0.56 5.36
N LEU A 83 9.11 1.31 4.88
CA LEU A 83 9.11 2.76 5.01
C LEU A 83 9.69 3.37 3.75
N PHE A 84 8.85 4.13 3.05
CA PHE A 84 9.23 4.95 1.93
C PHE A 84 8.81 6.39 2.22
N LEU A 85 9.71 7.31 1.94
CA LEU A 85 9.54 8.71 2.21
C LEU A 85 10.04 9.48 1.00
N ARG A 86 9.32 10.53 0.65
CA ARG A 86 9.84 11.60 -0.20
C ARG A 86 9.49 12.92 0.45
N LEU A 87 10.46 13.81 0.49
CA LEU A 87 10.27 15.18 0.95
C LEU A 87 10.61 16.12 -0.20
N ASP A 88 9.66 16.99 -0.55
CA ASP A 88 9.82 17.95 -1.64
C ASP A 88 11.06 18.84 -1.41
N GLY A 89 11.81 19.09 -2.48
CA GLY A 89 13.09 19.80 -2.44
C GLY A 89 14.27 19.06 -1.78
N ILE A 90 14.06 17.91 -1.13
CA ILE A 90 15.14 17.17 -0.42
C ILE A 90 15.45 15.84 -1.12
N GLY A 91 14.45 15.02 -1.42
CA GLY A 91 14.64 13.76 -2.15
C GLY A 91 13.86 12.57 -1.61
N GLU A 92 14.29 11.38 -2.04
CA GLU A 92 13.68 10.08 -1.75
C GLU A 92 14.50 9.28 -0.75
N PHE A 93 13.80 8.56 0.11
CA PHE A 93 14.36 7.79 1.20
C PHE A 93 13.60 6.47 1.40
N GLU A 94 14.32 5.36 1.55
CA GLU A 94 13.77 4.05 1.87
C GLU A 94 14.47 3.41 3.06
N HIS A 95 13.80 2.49 3.74
CA HIS A 95 14.45 1.75 4.82
C HIS A 95 15.58 0.84 4.27
N PRO A 96 16.75 0.75 4.93
CA PRO A 96 17.90 -0.06 4.47
C PRO A 96 17.58 -1.55 4.28
N GLN A 97 16.64 -2.08 5.06
CA GLN A 97 16.17 -3.47 4.93
C GLN A 97 15.45 -3.74 3.59
N HIS A 98 15.11 -2.71 2.80
CA HIS A 98 14.55 -2.88 1.46
C HIS A 98 15.57 -3.53 0.52
N PRO A 99 15.21 -4.57 -0.27
CA PRO A 99 13.84 -5.10 -0.49
C PRO A 99 13.44 -6.28 0.42
N ASN A 100 14.28 -6.74 1.34
CA ASN A 100 14.00 -7.90 2.19
C ASN A 100 12.85 -7.64 3.20
N MET A 101 12.75 -6.42 3.73
CA MET A 101 11.64 -5.90 4.57
C MET A 101 11.38 -6.61 5.91
N MET A 102 12.02 -7.75 6.16
CA MET A 102 11.86 -8.50 7.40
C MET A 102 12.77 -7.94 8.49
N VAL A 103 12.17 -7.52 9.61
CA VAL A 103 12.84 -7.07 10.83
C VAL A 103 12.33 -7.86 12.04
N ARG A 104 12.97 -7.70 13.20
CA ARG A 104 12.45 -8.27 14.45
C ARG A 104 11.26 -7.44 14.93
N ASP A 105 10.26 -8.12 15.48
CA ASP A 105 9.22 -7.45 16.25
C ASP A 105 9.82 -7.02 17.60
N GLU A 106 9.78 -5.72 17.86
CA GLU A 106 10.41 -5.11 19.02
C GLU A 106 9.44 -4.95 20.19
N SER A 107 8.12 -5.14 19.98
CA SER A 107 7.13 -4.97 21.05
C SER A 107 5.90 -5.87 20.89
N LYS A 108 5.46 -6.45 22.01
CA LYS A 108 4.19 -7.20 22.05
C LYS A 108 2.98 -6.28 22.16
N GLU A 109 3.14 -5.10 22.72
CA GLU A 109 2.04 -4.18 23.08
C GLU A 109 1.73 -3.18 21.97
N ILE A 110 2.77 -2.63 21.35
CA ILE A 110 2.65 -1.70 20.22
C ILE A 110 3.17 -2.33 18.94
N TRP A 111 2.83 -1.75 17.79
CA TRP A 111 3.44 -2.14 16.53
C TRP A 111 4.83 -1.50 16.47
N SER A 112 5.89 -2.31 16.50
CA SER A 112 7.26 -1.82 16.46
C SER A 112 8.16 -2.73 15.63
N GLY A 113 9.06 -2.13 14.86
CA GLY A 113 10.11 -2.87 14.17
C GLY A 113 10.92 -1.98 13.24
N GLY A 114 12.25 -2.11 13.27
CA GLY A 114 13.13 -1.38 12.34
C GLY A 114 13.05 0.14 12.55
N GLY A 115 12.94 0.58 13.81
CA GLY A 115 12.83 2.00 14.17
C GLY A 115 11.44 2.63 13.96
N LEU A 116 10.50 1.94 13.30
CA LEU A 116 9.14 2.40 13.08
C LEU A 116 8.22 1.92 14.21
N THR A 117 7.43 2.84 14.78
CA THR A 117 6.42 2.56 15.80
C THR A 117 5.05 3.09 15.37
N MET A 118 3.99 2.33 15.65
CA MET A 118 2.60 2.73 15.45
C MET A 118 1.75 2.35 16.66
N GLU A 119 1.12 3.35 17.27
CA GLU A 119 0.30 3.20 18.47
C GLU A 119 -1.04 3.92 18.28
N TYR A 120 -2.15 3.33 18.73
CA TYR A 120 -3.43 4.03 18.75
C TYR A 120 -3.57 4.80 20.07
N LEU A 121 -3.88 6.09 19.98
CA LEU A 121 -4.23 6.91 21.15
C LEU A 121 -5.72 6.81 21.45
N LYS A 122 -6.53 6.75 20.38
CA LYS A 122 -7.97 6.49 20.42
C LYS A 122 -8.29 5.45 19.36
N PRO A 123 -8.84 4.28 19.71
CA PRO A 123 -9.12 3.21 18.76
C PRO A 123 -9.85 3.74 17.52
N GLN A 124 -9.34 3.40 16.33
CA GLN A 124 -9.86 3.81 15.01
C GLN A 124 -9.89 5.32 14.75
N ARG A 125 -9.55 6.19 15.71
CA ARG A 125 -9.67 7.64 15.56
C ARG A 125 -8.33 8.35 15.49
N CYS A 126 -7.42 8.00 16.38
CA CYS A 126 -6.17 8.73 16.55
C CYS A 126 -5.00 7.76 16.72
N TRP A 127 -3.93 7.98 15.97
CA TRP A 127 -2.73 7.16 15.98
C TRP A 127 -1.48 8.04 16.07
N LYS A 128 -0.49 7.57 16.82
CA LYS A 128 0.85 8.13 16.84
C LYS A 128 1.78 7.22 16.04
N ILE A 129 2.50 7.81 15.11
CA ILE A 129 3.42 7.12 14.19
C ILE A 129 4.78 7.78 14.36
N ASN A 130 5.78 7.03 14.80
CA ASN A 130 7.13 7.56 14.94
C ASN A 130 8.14 6.72 14.19
N PHE A 131 9.17 7.36 13.70
CA PHE A 131 10.37 6.70 13.20
C PHE A 131 11.60 7.37 13.79
N ASP A 132 12.58 6.56 14.18
CA ASP A 132 13.90 7.02 14.59
C ASP A 132 14.93 5.98 14.08
N GLY A 133 15.71 6.34 13.07
CA GLY A 133 16.63 5.42 12.44
C GLY A 133 17.34 5.98 11.22
N LEU A 134 18.03 5.11 10.48
CA LEU A 134 18.70 5.45 9.23
C LEU A 134 17.80 5.12 8.05
N LEU A 135 17.71 6.01 7.07
CA LEU A 135 17.12 5.73 5.77
C LEU A 135 18.17 5.86 4.67
N ARG A 136 18.07 4.99 3.68
CA ARG A 136 18.86 5.04 2.45
C ARG A 136 18.29 6.12 1.55
N LYS A 137 19.13 7.05 1.12
CA LYS A 137 18.78 8.11 0.18
C LYS A 137 18.98 7.67 -1.26
N GLY A 138 18.07 8.10 -2.12
CA GLY A 138 18.10 7.84 -3.55
C GLY A 138 16.86 7.07 -4.02
N SER A 139 16.90 6.65 -5.28
CA SER A 139 15.77 5.96 -5.91
C SER A 139 15.45 4.64 -5.23
N TYR A 140 14.14 4.34 -5.15
CA TYR A 140 13.63 3.11 -4.55
C TYR A 140 14.15 1.87 -5.26
N ARG A 141 14.77 0.95 -4.52
CA ARG A 141 15.34 -0.26 -5.11
C ARG A 141 14.24 -1.21 -5.51
N GLN A 142 14.36 -1.81 -6.69
CA GLN A 142 13.45 -2.89 -7.10
C GLN A 142 14.04 -4.29 -6.84
N GLN A 143 15.37 -4.36 -6.71
CA GLN A 143 16.11 -5.60 -6.54
C GLN A 143 17.16 -5.43 -5.44
N TRP A 144 17.60 -6.57 -4.89
CA TRP A 144 18.66 -6.57 -3.90
C TRP A 144 19.99 -6.20 -4.56
N SER A 145 20.81 -5.44 -3.84
CA SER A 145 22.17 -5.03 -4.24
C SER A 145 23.07 -5.04 -3.01
N GLU A 146 24.35 -5.37 -3.21
CA GLU A 146 25.39 -5.31 -2.17
C GLU A 146 25.77 -3.89 -1.77
N GLU A 147 25.64 -2.92 -2.69
CA GLU A 147 25.91 -1.52 -2.38
C GLU A 147 24.88 -1.03 -1.37
N GLU A 148 25.27 -0.42 -0.26
CA GLU A 148 24.30 0.04 0.76
C GLU A 148 23.71 1.43 0.41
N GLY A 149 24.40 2.23 -0.39
CA GLY A 149 24.01 3.62 -0.69
C GLY A 149 24.29 4.59 0.47
N GLU A 150 23.88 5.85 0.30
CA GLU A 150 24.02 6.90 1.33
C GLU A 150 22.95 6.69 2.42
N LEU A 151 23.36 6.44 3.66
CA LEU A 151 22.47 6.36 4.81
C LEU A 151 22.42 7.69 5.56
N VAL A 152 21.22 8.18 5.83
CA VAL A 152 20.96 9.46 6.47
C VAL A 152 20.08 9.23 7.71
N PRO A 153 20.39 9.84 8.88
CA PRO A 153 19.52 9.76 10.04
C PRO A 153 18.22 10.50 9.76
N VAL A 154 17.10 9.84 10.04
CA VAL A 154 15.76 10.39 9.88
C VAL A 154 14.97 10.13 11.14
N LYS A 155 14.28 11.17 11.60
CA LYS A 155 13.37 11.11 12.73
C LYS A 155 12.06 11.79 12.35
N PHE A 156 10.92 11.14 12.61
CA PHE A 156 9.63 11.81 12.51
C PHE A 156 8.67 11.36 13.60
N SER A 157 7.71 12.22 13.91
CA SER A 157 6.59 11.94 14.81
C SER A 157 5.34 12.56 14.19
N LEU A 158 4.40 11.71 13.77
CA LEU A 158 3.16 12.09 13.13
C LEU A 158 1.97 11.62 13.98
N GLN A 159 1.01 12.51 14.19
CA GLN A 159 -0.30 12.20 14.74
C GLN A 159 -1.30 12.09 13.59
N TRP A 160 -1.84 10.90 13.36
CA TRP A 160 -2.90 10.65 12.38
C TRP A 160 -4.27 10.70 13.05
N GLU A 161 -5.20 11.44 12.44
CA GLU A 161 -6.60 11.51 12.86
C GLU A 161 -7.54 11.17 11.70
N ASN A 162 -8.58 10.39 11.98
CA ASN A 162 -9.55 9.99 10.96
C ASN A 162 -10.47 11.16 10.56
N SER A 163 -10.79 11.24 9.26
CA SER A 163 -11.79 12.16 8.72
C SER A 163 -13.03 11.45 8.20
N THR A 164 -12.98 10.12 8.05
CA THR A 164 -14.12 9.30 7.60
C THR A 164 -14.49 8.24 8.63
N ASP A 165 -15.71 7.71 8.49
CA ASP A 165 -16.09 6.43 9.08
C ASP A 165 -15.20 5.29 8.57
N VAL A 166 -15.27 4.16 9.27
CA VAL A 166 -14.60 2.93 8.86
C VAL A 166 -15.34 2.31 7.67
N PHE A 167 -14.62 2.02 6.59
CA PHE A 167 -15.09 1.12 5.54
C PHE A 167 -14.59 -0.30 5.81
N ASN A 168 -15.49 -1.23 6.08
CA ASN A 168 -15.20 -2.64 6.29
C ASN A 168 -15.52 -3.44 5.03
N PHE A 169 -14.49 -4.01 4.39
CA PHE A 169 -14.63 -4.72 3.12
C PHE A 169 -15.56 -5.94 3.18
N ASN A 170 -15.80 -6.51 4.37
CA ASN A 170 -16.67 -7.68 4.52
C ASN A 170 -18.15 -7.32 4.69
N VAL A 171 -18.47 -6.06 4.99
CA VAL A 171 -19.84 -5.62 5.34
C VAL A 171 -20.32 -4.50 4.44
N ASP A 172 -19.45 -3.54 4.11
CA ASP A 172 -19.81 -2.32 3.39
C ASP A 172 -19.62 -2.43 1.86
N SER A 173 -18.93 -3.48 1.39
CA SER A 173 -18.72 -3.70 -0.04
C SER A 173 -20.03 -4.06 -0.75
N ASN A 174 -20.26 -3.48 -1.92
CA ASN A 174 -21.48 -3.75 -2.69
C ASN A 174 -21.48 -5.21 -3.18
N PRO A 175 -22.52 -6.03 -2.86
CA PRO A 175 -22.56 -7.45 -3.22
C PRO A 175 -22.48 -7.74 -4.72
N SER A 176 -22.90 -6.78 -5.56
CA SER A 176 -22.89 -6.94 -7.03
C SER A 176 -21.49 -7.19 -7.59
N THR A 177 -20.45 -6.63 -6.97
CA THR A 177 -19.06 -6.83 -7.39
C THR A 177 -18.62 -8.28 -7.23
N PHE A 178 -18.90 -8.89 -6.07
CA PHE A 178 -18.61 -10.29 -5.81
C PHE A 178 -19.49 -11.22 -6.65
N ALA A 179 -20.78 -10.90 -6.81
CA ALA A 179 -21.67 -11.68 -7.65
C ALA A 179 -21.17 -11.72 -9.10
N ARG A 180 -20.75 -10.57 -9.65
CA ARG A 180 -20.18 -10.47 -10.99
C ARG A 180 -18.87 -11.23 -11.11
N ALA A 181 -17.96 -11.10 -10.15
CA ALA A 181 -16.70 -11.83 -10.15
C ALA A 181 -16.91 -13.35 -10.10
N LEU A 182 -17.75 -13.83 -9.19
CA LEU A 182 -18.04 -15.26 -9.03
C LEU A 182 -18.82 -15.86 -10.20
N ALA A 183 -19.65 -15.07 -10.90
CA ALA A 183 -20.37 -15.52 -12.08
C ALA A 183 -19.44 -15.81 -13.29
N GLN A 184 -18.21 -15.28 -13.27
CA GLN A 184 -17.21 -15.51 -14.32
C GLN A 184 -16.35 -16.75 -14.05
N GLU A 185 -16.45 -17.35 -12.86
CA GLU A 185 -15.63 -18.49 -12.46
C GLU A 185 -16.33 -19.83 -12.75
N PRO A 186 -15.57 -20.92 -12.99
CA PRO A 186 -16.12 -22.27 -12.99
C PRO A 186 -16.65 -22.65 -11.61
N TRP A 187 -17.95 -22.93 -11.51
CA TRP A 187 -18.57 -23.28 -10.24
C TRP A 187 -18.20 -24.70 -9.83
N THR A 188 -17.44 -24.80 -8.75
CA THR A 188 -17.00 -26.06 -8.16
C THR A 188 -17.18 -26.02 -6.65
N ILE A 189 -17.31 -27.18 -6.02
CA ILE A 189 -17.38 -27.28 -4.55
C ILE A 189 -16.11 -26.66 -3.93
N GLN A 190 -14.96 -26.86 -4.56
CA GLN A 190 -13.67 -26.33 -4.14
C GLN A 190 -13.67 -24.79 -4.16
N LEU A 191 -14.21 -24.16 -5.20
CA LEU A 191 -14.37 -22.70 -5.26
C LEU A 191 -15.19 -22.20 -4.06
N PHE A 192 -16.38 -22.77 -3.83
CA PHE A 192 -17.25 -22.32 -2.75
C PHE A 192 -16.62 -22.55 -1.36
N GLN A 193 -15.90 -23.64 -1.17
CA GLN A 193 -15.14 -23.89 0.07
C GLN A 193 -14.05 -22.84 0.28
N ARG A 194 -13.31 -22.46 -0.78
CA ARG A 194 -12.27 -21.42 -0.71
C ARG A 194 -12.86 -20.05 -0.41
N VAL A 195 -13.91 -19.64 -1.12
CA VAL A 195 -14.61 -18.36 -0.86
C VAL A 195 -15.11 -18.29 0.59
N LYS A 196 -15.75 -19.36 1.07
CA LYS A 196 -16.21 -19.45 2.46
C LYS A 196 -15.07 -19.37 3.47
N LYS A 197 -13.95 -20.03 3.18
CA LYS A 197 -12.74 -19.99 4.03
C LYS A 197 -12.15 -18.58 4.07
N GLN A 198 -11.98 -17.95 2.92
CA GLN A 198 -11.42 -16.59 2.81
C GLN A 198 -12.26 -15.57 3.58
N ARG A 199 -13.59 -15.58 3.41
CA ARG A 199 -14.51 -14.69 4.13
C ARG A 199 -14.37 -14.80 5.65
N LYS A 200 -14.06 -15.98 6.18
CA LYS A 200 -13.92 -16.22 7.63
C LYS A 200 -12.54 -15.86 8.17
N GLN A 201 -11.53 -15.84 7.30
CA GLN A 201 -10.13 -15.79 7.72
C GLN A 201 -9.46 -14.48 7.40
N HIS A 202 -10.03 -13.65 6.53
CA HIS A 202 -9.41 -12.42 6.10
C HIS A 202 -10.34 -11.22 6.31
N PHE A 203 -9.82 -10.22 7.01
CA PHE A 203 -10.52 -9.01 7.38
C PHE A 203 -9.70 -7.81 6.95
N ARG A 204 -10.36 -6.78 6.43
CA ARG A 204 -9.74 -5.51 6.06
C ARG A 204 -10.72 -4.38 6.32
N HIS A 205 -10.21 -3.31 6.89
CA HIS A 205 -10.95 -2.06 7.00
C HIS A 205 -10.05 -0.85 6.81
N GLU A 206 -10.66 0.24 6.39
CA GLU A 206 -9.95 1.45 5.98
C GLU A 206 -10.65 2.72 6.41
N GLN A 207 -9.85 3.76 6.60
CA GLN A 207 -10.28 5.10 6.94
C GLN A 207 -9.37 6.11 6.28
N TRP A 208 -9.94 7.21 5.83
CA TRP A 208 -9.20 8.39 5.45
C TRP A 208 -8.99 9.30 6.65
N GLY A 209 -7.95 10.12 6.56
CA GLY A 209 -7.57 11.01 7.64
C GLY A 209 -6.41 11.93 7.27
N GLN A 210 -5.90 12.60 8.28
CA GLN A 210 -4.79 13.53 8.16
C GLN A 210 -3.71 13.20 9.19
N SER A 211 -2.45 13.23 8.76
CA SER A 211 -1.28 13.19 9.61
C SER A 211 -0.66 14.57 9.73
N VAL A 212 -0.45 15.02 10.96
CA VAL A 212 0.26 16.26 11.28
C VAL A 212 1.44 15.94 12.19
N GLY A 213 2.58 16.57 11.96
CA GLY A 213 3.74 16.40 12.84
C GLY A 213 5.02 16.97 12.24
N GLU A 214 6.16 16.46 12.71
CA GLU A 214 7.48 16.95 12.31
C GLU A 214 8.34 15.81 11.73
N ILE A 215 9.20 16.16 10.78
CA ILE A 215 10.28 15.32 10.28
C ILE A 215 11.62 16.06 10.33
N GLU A 216 12.67 15.33 10.65
CA GLU A 216 14.06 15.77 10.65
C GLU A 216 14.88 14.78 9.82
N ILE A 217 15.65 15.28 8.86
CA ILE A 217 16.49 14.48 7.96
C ILE A 217 17.91 15.04 8.00
N GLY A 218 18.88 14.26 8.46
CA GLY A 218 20.29 14.64 8.48
C GLY A 218 20.48 16.05 9.07
N ASN A 219 21.11 16.93 8.29
CA ASN A 219 21.35 18.32 8.67
C ASN A 219 20.37 19.31 8.01
N TYR A 220 19.28 18.83 7.41
CA TYR A 220 18.27 19.69 6.76
C TYR A 220 17.34 20.40 7.76
N GLY A 221 17.48 20.12 9.06
CA GLY A 221 16.65 20.68 10.11
C GLY A 221 15.27 20.04 10.17
N LYS A 222 14.42 20.61 11.03
CA LYS A 222 13.04 20.16 11.23
C LYS A 222 12.09 20.79 10.23
N THR A 223 11.21 19.98 9.68
CA THR A 223 10.15 20.39 8.76
C THR A 223 8.81 19.91 9.30
N GLU A 224 7.81 20.80 9.32
CA GLU A 224 6.43 20.43 9.63
C GLU A 224 5.78 19.72 8.45
N LEU A 225 5.02 18.67 8.74
CA LEU A 225 4.27 17.88 7.76
C LEU A 225 2.79 17.95 8.06
N SER A 226 2.00 18.10 6.98
CA SER A 226 0.55 17.99 6.99
C SER A 226 0.12 17.20 5.76
N LEU A 227 -0.20 15.93 5.97
CA LEU A 227 -0.43 14.96 4.90
C LEU A 227 -1.83 14.37 5.02
N LYS A 228 -2.57 14.27 3.92
CA LYS A 228 -3.85 13.55 3.87
C LYS A 228 -3.59 12.11 3.43
N GLY A 229 -4.33 11.16 3.96
CA GLY A 229 -4.01 9.79 3.62
C GLY A 229 -4.96 8.76 4.15
N ILE A 230 -4.63 7.52 3.83
CA ILE A 230 -5.41 6.36 4.19
C ILE A 230 -4.67 5.53 5.24
N ARG A 231 -5.42 5.06 6.22
CA ARG A 231 -5.03 3.99 7.14
C ARG A 231 -5.76 2.72 6.73
N SER A 232 -5.01 1.71 6.36
CA SER A 232 -5.51 0.37 6.05
C SER A 232 -5.06 -0.63 7.11
N HIS A 233 -6.02 -1.35 7.68
CA HIS A 233 -5.72 -2.42 8.61
C HIS A 233 -6.34 -3.71 8.11
N SER A 234 -5.48 -4.72 7.91
CA SER A 234 -5.89 -6.06 7.52
C SER A 234 -5.34 -7.10 8.47
N TYR A 235 -6.07 -8.17 8.71
CA TYR A 235 -5.63 -9.25 9.58
C TYR A 235 -6.21 -10.60 9.19
N GLY A 236 -5.56 -11.65 9.69
CA GLY A 236 -5.91 -13.03 9.45
C GLY A 236 -5.18 -13.67 8.26
N VAL A 237 -5.57 -14.90 7.95
CA VAL A 237 -4.80 -15.77 7.05
C VAL A 237 -4.91 -15.28 5.61
N ARG A 238 -3.76 -14.93 5.02
CA ARG A 238 -3.64 -14.59 3.61
C ARG A 238 -2.41 -15.28 3.02
N ASN A 239 -2.60 -15.93 1.88
CA ASN A 239 -1.51 -16.45 1.06
C ASN A 239 -1.27 -15.50 -0.10
N TRP A 240 -0.21 -14.69 -0.01
CA TRP A 240 0.10 -13.70 -1.04
C TRP A 240 0.41 -14.32 -2.40
N ALA A 241 0.88 -15.57 -2.44
CA ALA A 241 1.11 -16.31 -3.68
C ALA A 241 -0.18 -16.64 -4.47
N GLU A 242 -1.35 -16.46 -3.87
CA GLU A 242 -2.64 -16.63 -4.57
C GLU A 242 -3.05 -15.38 -5.36
N ILE A 243 -2.42 -14.23 -5.12
CA ILE A 243 -2.66 -13.01 -5.87
C ILE A 243 -1.67 -12.98 -7.02
N SER A 244 -2.17 -13.15 -8.24
CA SER A 244 -1.34 -13.05 -9.44
C SER A 244 -0.99 -11.60 -9.74
N ARG A 245 -1.94 -10.69 -9.53
CA ARG A 245 -1.79 -9.26 -9.81
C ARG A 245 -2.90 -8.47 -9.14
N TYR A 246 -2.63 -7.21 -8.81
CA TYR A 246 -3.67 -6.27 -8.45
C TYR A 246 -3.25 -4.85 -8.83
N VAL A 247 -4.21 -3.94 -8.93
CA VAL A 247 -4.01 -2.50 -9.07
C VAL A 247 -4.88 -1.82 -8.04
N MET A 248 -4.30 -0.89 -7.28
CA MET A 248 -5.00 -0.11 -6.27
C MET A 248 -4.88 1.37 -6.61
N ILE A 249 -6.03 2.02 -6.77
CA ILE A 249 -6.16 3.45 -7.03
C ILE A 249 -6.78 4.09 -5.79
N LEU A 250 -6.07 5.07 -5.24
CA LEU A 250 -6.49 5.86 -4.08
C LEU A 250 -6.58 7.31 -4.53
N ALA A 251 -7.72 7.95 -4.30
CA ALA A 251 -7.96 9.32 -4.71
C ALA A 251 -8.65 10.11 -3.60
N HIS A 252 -8.20 11.35 -3.39
CA HIS A 252 -8.85 12.30 -2.50
C HIS A 252 -9.02 13.62 -3.26
N PHE A 253 -10.24 14.13 -3.33
CA PHE A 253 -10.59 15.29 -4.12
C PHE A 253 -10.72 16.55 -3.24
N GLU A 254 -10.69 17.72 -3.87
CA GLU A 254 -10.75 19.00 -3.14
C GLU A 254 -12.11 19.25 -2.48
N ASP A 255 -13.18 18.67 -3.05
CA ASP A 255 -14.53 18.72 -2.50
C ASP A 255 -14.73 17.85 -1.25
N GLY A 256 -13.71 17.06 -0.86
CA GLY A 256 -13.77 16.14 0.27
C GLY A 256 -14.16 14.71 -0.12
N THR A 257 -14.44 14.44 -1.40
CA THR A 257 -14.66 13.07 -1.87
C THR A 257 -13.37 12.26 -1.69
N ALA A 258 -13.48 11.04 -1.18
CA ALA A 258 -12.37 10.11 -1.10
C ALA A 258 -12.77 8.75 -1.68
N ALA A 259 -11.96 8.23 -2.60
CA ALA A 259 -12.27 7.03 -3.35
C ALA A 259 -11.12 6.03 -3.29
N HIS A 260 -11.50 4.77 -3.32
CA HIS A 260 -10.57 3.67 -3.41
C HIS A 260 -11.16 2.62 -4.34
N LEU A 261 -10.40 2.26 -5.37
CA LEU A 261 -10.71 1.20 -6.31
C LEU A 261 -9.55 0.20 -6.31
N THR A 262 -9.83 -1.09 -6.07
CA THR A 262 -8.88 -2.17 -6.29
C THR A 262 -9.43 -3.12 -7.35
N VAL A 263 -8.60 -3.47 -8.32
CA VAL A 263 -8.82 -4.61 -9.23
C VAL A 263 -7.81 -5.70 -8.89
N ILE A 264 -8.27 -6.94 -8.69
CA ILE A 264 -7.46 -8.05 -8.20
C ILE A 264 -7.69 -9.27 -9.09
N ASN A 265 -6.59 -9.92 -9.48
CA ASN A 265 -6.58 -11.27 -10.01
C ASN A 265 -6.01 -12.21 -8.95
N MET A 266 -6.89 -13.07 -8.43
CA MET A 266 -6.61 -14.08 -7.43
C MET A 266 -7.20 -15.41 -7.89
N PRO A 267 -6.49 -16.17 -8.77
CA PRO A 267 -7.05 -17.34 -9.45
C PRO A 267 -7.58 -18.43 -8.53
N ALA A 268 -7.17 -18.44 -7.27
CA ALA A 268 -7.69 -19.37 -6.28
C ALA A 268 -9.19 -19.17 -5.99
N THR A 269 -9.76 -17.98 -6.25
CA THR A 269 -11.16 -17.63 -5.96
C THR A 269 -11.81 -16.75 -7.02
N THR A 270 -11.14 -15.72 -7.52
CA THR A 270 -11.68 -14.74 -8.47
C THR A 270 -10.56 -14.24 -9.37
N THR A 271 -10.61 -14.59 -10.64
CA THR A 271 -9.68 -14.13 -11.67
C THR A 271 -9.83 -12.63 -11.94
N HIS A 272 -11.03 -12.09 -11.72
CA HIS A 272 -11.35 -10.67 -11.91
C HIS A 272 -12.28 -10.19 -10.79
N LEU A 273 -11.70 -9.60 -9.74
CA LEU A 273 -12.44 -8.93 -8.67
C LEU A 273 -12.17 -7.44 -8.69
N THR A 274 -13.22 -6.65 -8.82
CA THR A 274 -13.17 -5.19 -8.68
C THR A 274 -13.96 -4.79 -7.46
N VAL A 275 -13.30 -4.17 -6.47
CA VAL A 275 -13.89 -3.81 -5.19
C VAL A 275 -13.35 -2.47 -4.72
N GLY A 276 -14.14 -1.72 -3.98
CA GLY A 276 -13.75 -0.40 -3.53
C GLY A 276 -14.89 0.37 -2.92
N TYR A 277 -14.67 1.66 -2.72
CA TYR A 277 -15.65 2.55 -2.12
C TYR A 277 -15.46 4.00 -2.53
N VAL A 278 -16.49 4.79 -2.23
CA VAL A 278 -16.50 6.24 -2.24
C VAL A 278 -17.02 6.74 -0.90
N PHE A 279 -16.28 7.65 -0.28
CA PHE A 279 -16.77 8.55 0.75
C PHE A 279 -17.15 9.87 0.08
N PHE A 280 -18.39 10.30 0.29
CA PHE A 280 -18.93 11.53 -0.26
C PHE A 280 -18.69 12.71 0.70
N PRO A 281 -18.69 13.96 0.19
CA PRO A 281 -18.50 15.16 1.01
C PRO A 281 -19.55 15.34 2.12
N ASP A 282 -20.74 14.75 1.94
CA ASP A 282 -21.84 14.78 2.91
C ASP A 282 -21.69 13.72 4.04
N GLY A 283 -20.59 12.97 4.05
CA GLY A 283 -20.29 11.95 5.05
C GLY A 283 -20.85 10.57 4.73
N ARG A 284 -21.65 10.41 3.66
CA ARG A 284 -22.09 9.09 3.22
C ARG A 284 -20.92 8.27 2.69
N LYS A 285 -21.03 6.94 2.81
CA LYS A 285 -20.12 5.98 2.18
C LYS A 285 -20.90 4.99 1.33
N ALA A 286 -20.36 4.62 0.18
CA ALA A 286 -20.92 3.60 -0.69
C ALA A 286 -19.82 2.68 -1.23
N GLY A 287 -20.12 1.39 -1.33
CA GLY A 287 -19.27 0.44 -2.03
C GLY A 287 -19.40 0.63 -3.54
N ILE A 288 -18.29 0.48 -4.27
CA ILE A 288 -18.32 0.47 -5.74
C ILE A 288 -19.16 -0.72 -6.21
N GLU A 289 -20.11 -0.50 -7.12
CA GLU A 289 -20.99 -1.54 -7.68
C GLU A 289 -20.55 -1.99 -9.10
N TRP A 290 -19.87 -1.10 -9.82
CA TRP A 290 -19.39 -1.34 -11.17
C TRP A 290 -18.17 -0.47 -11.46
N SER A 291 -17.26 -0.98 -12.29
CA SER A 291 -16.15 -0.23 -12.86
C SER A 291 -15.75 -0.84 -14.20
N ASN A 292 -15.20 -0.01 -15.10
CA ASN A 292 -14.54 -0.47 -16.32
C ASN A 292 -13.06 -0.85 -16.13
N ALA A 293 -12.51 -0.70 -14.91
CA ALA A 293 -11.09 -0.92 -14.68
C ALA A 293 -10.69 -2.37 -15.01
N SER A 294 -9.69 -2.51 -15.88
CA SER A 294 -9.20 -3.79 -16.38
C SER A 294 -7.72 -3.95 -16.07
N LEU A 295 -7.33 -5.10 -15.52
CA LEU A 295 -5.91 -5.42 -15.36
C LEU A 295 -5.21 -5.55 -16.71
N ALA A 296 -5.88 -6.01 -17.76
CA ALA A 296 -5.26 -6.06 -19.09
C ALA A 296 -4.88 -4.66 -19.60
N GLU A 297 -5.67 -3.65 -19.25
CA GLU A 297 -5.42 -2.26 -19.70
C GLU A 297 -4.49 -1.49 -18.75
N LEU A 298 -4.49 -1.81 -17.46
CA LEU A 298 -3.79 -1.06 -16.42
C LEU A 298 -2.42 -1.63 -16.08
N ALA A 299 -1.36 -1.28 -16.82
CA ALA A 299 0.03 -1.66 -16.54
C ALA A 299 0.35 -3.16 -16.73
N GLU A 300 -0.07 -3.74 -17.85
CA GLU A 300 0.17 -5.15 -18.18
C GLU A 300 1.65 -5.50 -18.27
N ASP A 301 2.46 -4.59 -18.82
CA ASP A 301 3.92 -4.65 -18.91
C ASP A 301 4.63 -4.27 -17.59
N GLY A 302 3.86 -4.02 -16.52
CA GLY A 302 4.38 -3.50 -15.26
C GLY A 302 4.61 -1.99 -15.27
N VAL A 303 4.25 -1.28 -16.35
CA VAL A 303 4.38 0.17 -16.47
C VAL A 303 2.99 0.81 -16.46
N ILE A 304 2.67 1.58 -15.42
CA ILE A 304 1.48 2.42 -15.43
C ILE A 304 1.71 3.51 -16.47
N GLN A 305 0.79 3.71 -17.41
CA GLN A 305 0.92 4.78 -18.39
C GLN A 305 0.72 6.14 -17.71
N ASP A 306 1.37 7.19 -18.22
CA ASP A 306 1.20 8.57 -17.70
C ASP A 306 -0.27 9.02 -17.74
N GLN A 307 -1.03 8.45 -18.67
CA GLN A 307 -2.47 8.66 -18.81
C GLN A 307 -3.18 7.31 -18.79
N TYR A 308 -4.12 7.15 -17.86
CA TYR A 308 -5.07 6.06 -17.83
C TYR A 308 -6.42 6.59 -17.34
N GLY A 309 -7.51 5.95 -17.77
CA GLY A 309 -8.85 6.31 -17.38
C GLY A 309 -9.54 5.15 -16.68
N VAL A 310 -10.16 5.43 -15.54
CA VAL A 310 -11.07 4.49 -14.88
C VAL A 310 -12.40 5.20 -14.61
N SER A 311 -13.48 4.47 -14.82
CA SER A 311 -14.85 4.87 -14.48
C SER A 311 -15.42 3.85 -13.52
N PHE A 312 -16.18 4.32 -12.55
CA PHE A 312 -16.87 3.47 -11.58
C PHE A 312 -18.14 4.16 -11.07
N THR A 313 -19.09 3.36 -10.61
CA THR A 313 -20.28 3.84 -9.91
C THR A 313 -20.29 3.30 -8.48
N ALA A 314 -20.80 4.11 -7.55
CA ALA A 314 -20.97 3.75 -6.15
C ALA A 314 -22.29 4.36 -5.66
N ALA A 315 -23.15 3.52 -5.08
CA ALA A 315 -24.47 3.87 -4.58
C ALA A 315 -24.75 3.16 -3.25
#